data_AF-A0A5C7P273-F1
#
_entry.id   AF-A0A5C7P273-F1
#
_cell.length_a   1.000
_cell.length_b   1.000
_cell.length_c   1.000
_cell.angle_alpha   90.00
_cell.angle_beta   90.00
_cell.angle_gamma   90.00
#
_symmetry.space_group_name_H-M   'P 1'
#
loop_
_entity.id
_entity.type
_entity.pdbx_description
1 polymer ?
#
loop_
_entity_poly.entity_id
_entity_poly.type
_entity_poly.pdbx_seq_one_letter_code
_entity_poly.pdbx_strand_id
1 'polypeptide(L)'
;MANKTFYGVKSRGRERVDICGSFAPNGSSAVSSASVKGAGFTVVRDSAGLFKVTLEETFPNYDCVLVTLQENSAATTNFVKLQGAVDLSTNKTFYIANAPGGTLTDIAANANNRIHFRVCAKNTSVGS
;
A
#
# COMPACT_ATOMS: atom_id res chain seq x y z
N MET A 1 -7.89 16.45 -19.35
CA MET A 1 -8.59 15.16 -19.20
C MET A 1 -7.92 14.17 -20.15
N ALA A 2 -7.49 12.99 -19.69
CA ALA A 2 -6.83 12.03 -20.57
C ALA A 2 -7.88 11.36 -21.48
N ASN A 3 -7.82 11.65 -22.78
CA ASN A 3 -8.64 11.01 -23.81
C ASN A 3 -7.97 9.72 -24.28
N LYS A 4 -8.10 8.63 -23.52
CA LYS A 4 -7.51 7.34 -23.89
C LYS A 4 -8.46 6.19 -23.59
N THR A 5 -8.64 5.32 -24.59
CA THR A 5 -9.26 4.01 -24.45
C THR A 5 -8.28 3.08 -23.75
N PHE A 6 -8.70 2.50 -22.62
CA PHE A 6 -7.91 1.52 -21.89
C PHE A 6 -8.24 0.12 -22.40
N TYR A 7 -7.21 -0.66 -22.73
CA TYR A 7 -7.34 -2.06 -23.15
C TYR A 7 -7.11 -2.99 -21.95
N GLY A 8 -7.80 -4.14 -21.94
CA GLY A 8 -7.79 -5.08 -20.81
C GLY A 8 -6.40 -5.60 -20.45
N VAL A 9 -6.14 -5.71 -19.16
CA VAL A 9 -4.95 -6.37 -18.61
C VAL A 9 -5.09 -7.88 -18.83
N LYS A 10 -4.18 -8.48 -19.61
CA LYS A 10 -4.13 -9.93 -19.79
C LYS A 10 -3.31 -10.57 -18.66
N SER A 11 -3.98 -11.33 -17.80
CA SER A 11 -3.34 -12.19 -16.80
C SER A 11 -3.47 -13.66 -17.22
N ARG A 12 -2.42 -14.46 -17.00
CA ARG A 12 -2.50 -15.93 -17.14
C ARG A 12 -3.11 -16.60 -15.91
N GLY A 13 -3.01 -15.97 -14.74
CA GLY A 13 -3.71 -16.40 -13.53
C GLY A 13 -5.18 -16.04 -13.64
N ARG A 14 -6.07 -17.02 -13.45
CA ARG A 14 -7.51 -16.80 -13.37
C ARG A 14 -7.80 -15.93 -12.14
N GLU A 15 -8.72 -14.97 -12.30
CA GLU A 15 -9.31 -14.19 -11.21
C GLU A 15 -8.30 -13.44 -10.32
N ARG A 16 -7.30 -12.80 -10.95
CA ARG A 16 -6.41 -11.87 -10.25
C ARG A 16 -7.10 -10.54 -10.02
N VAL A 17 -7.01 -10.02 -8.80
CA VAL A 17 -7.54 -8.72 -8.39
C VAL A 17 -6.35 -7.83 -8.02
N ASP A 18 -6.16 -6.76 -8.78
CA ASP A 18 -5.14 -5.75 -8.50
C ASP A 18 -5.76 -4.60 -7.69
N ILE A 19 -5.29 -4.40 -6.46
CA ILE A 19 -5.72 -3.31 -5.58
C ILE A 19 -4.57 -2.33 -5.46
N CYS A 20 -4.79 -1.11 -5.93
CA CYS A 20 -3.80 -0.06 -5.95
C CYS A 20 -4.25 1.11 -5.09
N GLY A 21 -3.35 1.63 -4.28
CA GLY A 21 -3.65 2.75 -3.40
C GLY A 21 -2.46 3.68 -3.21
N SER A 22 -2.75 4.91 -2.82
CA SER A 22 -1.72 5.81 -2.30
C SER A 22 -2.27 6.74 -1.23
N PHE A 23 -1.42 7.14 -0.29
CA PHE A 23 -1.79 8.07 0.78
C PHE A 23 -0.62 9.01 1.09
N ALA A 24 -0.92 10.16 1.71
CA ALA A 24 0.12 11.07 2.16
C ALA A 24 0.47 10.76 3.62
N PRO A 25 1.74 10.47 3.95
CA PRO A 25 2.17 10.42 5.34
C PRO A 25 2.02 11.81 5.98
N ASN A 26 1.72 11.84 7.28
CA ASN A 26 1.36 13.07 7.99
C ASN A 26 2.19 13.26 9.28
N GLY A 27 3.49 12.94 9.22
CA GLY A 27 4.36 12.93 10.41
C GLY A 27 3.81 11.99 11.48
N SER A 28 3.78 12.45 12.73
CA SER A 28 3.25 11.70 13.87
C SER A 28 1.72 11.66 13.97
N SER A 29 1.02 12.34 13.06
CA SER A 29 -0.44 12.42 13.05
C SER A 29 -1.08 11.28 12.26
N ALA A 30 -2.39 11.09 12.47
CA ALA A 30 -3.16 10.14 11.68
C ALA A 30 -3.11 10.48 10.17
N VAL A 31 -3.20 9.43 9.34
CA VAL A 31 -3.35 9.58 7.89
C VAL A 31 -4.72 10.22 7.61
N SER A 32 -4.72 11.35 6.93
CA SER A 32 -5.97 12.01 6.53
C SER A 32 -6.68 11.17 5.47
N SER A 33 -7.96 10.88 5.67
CA SER A 33 -8.80 10.16 4.70
C SER A 33 -8.89 10.90 3.36
N ALA A 34 -8.87 12.24 3.38
CA ALA A 34 -8.84 13.06 2.17
C ALA A 34 -7.53 12.92 1.36
N SER A 35 -6.46 12.39 1.97
CA SER A 35 -5.21 12.11 1.27
C SER A 35 -5.19 10.73 0.59
N VAL A 36 -6.08 9.82 0.99
CA VAL A 36 -6.14 8.47 0.44
C VAL A 36 -6.71 8.53 -0.98
N LYS A 37 -6.00 7.93 -1.92
CA LYS A 37 -6.41 7.79 -3.32
C LYS A 37 -6.46 6.32 -3.68
N GLY A 38 -7.56 5.91 -4.31
CA GLY A 38 -7.90 4.50 -4.52
C GLY A 38 -9.18 4.15 -3.75
N ALA A 39 -9.63 2.90 -3.86
CA ALA A 39 -10.81 2.37 -3.18
C ALA A 39 -10.58 0.90 -2.82
N GLY A 40 -11.41 0.32 -1.95
CA GLY A 40 -11.28 -1.08 -1.53
C GLY A 40 -10.36 -1.30 -0.32
N PHE A 41 -9.98 -0.23 0.39
CA PHE A 41 -9.07 -0.29 1.54
C PHE A 41 -9.16 0.94 2.44
N THR A 42 -8.67 0.79 3.66
CA THR A 42 -8.39 1.87 4.61
C THR A 42 -6.92 1.86 5.00
N VAL A 43 -6.41 3.01 5.42
CA VAL A 43 -5.03 3.17 5.91
C VAL A 43 -5.06 3.91 7.23
N VAL A 44 -4.36 3.37 8.23
CA VAL A 44 -4.16 4.02 9.52
C VAL A 44 -2.68 4.05 9.87
N ARG A 45 -2.25 5.11 10.56
CA ARG A 45 -0.95 5.12 11.23
C ARG A 45 -1.09 4.30 12.51
N ASP A 46 -0.39 3.18 12.57
CA ASP A 46 -0.45 2.22 13.68
C ASP A 46 0.53 2.63 14.79
N SER A 47 1.75 3.00 14.40
CA SER A 47 2.77 3.58 15.27
C SER A 47 3.73 4.45 14.47
N ALA A 48 4.80 4.95 15.10
CA ALA A 48 5.80 5.76 14.40
C ALA A 48 6.37 5.01 13.20
N GLY A 49 6.28 5.61 12.01
CA GLY A 49 6.76 5.02 10.76
C GLY A 49 6.03 3.75 10.31
N LEU A 50 4.95 3.34 10.98
CA LEU A 50 4.22 2.11 10.66
C LEU A 50 2.77 2.43 10.25
N PHE A 51 2.41 1.98 9.06
CA PHE A 51 1.08 2.17 8.49
C PHE A 51 0.43 0.81 8.27
N LYS A 52 -0.78 0.63 8.81
CA LYS A 52 -1.61 -0.55 8.57
C LYS A 52 -2.56 -0.26 7.42
N VAL A 53 -2.51 -1.09 6.38
CA VAL A 53 -3.50 -1.10 5.31
C VAL A 53 -4.46 -2.25 5.58
N THR A 54 -5.76 -1.97 5.54
CA THR A 54 -6.83 -2.98 5.69
C THR A 54 -7.66 -2.98 4.43
N LEU A 55 -7.72 -4.11 3.72
CA LEU A 55 -8.58 -4.29 2.55
C LEU A 55 -10.04 -4.48 2.99
N GLU A 56 -10.98 -4.08 2.15
CA GLU A 56 -12.41 -4.29 2.41
C GLU A 56 -12.80 -5.77 2.31
N GLU A 57 -12.23 -6.48 1.34
CA GLU A 57 -12.52 -7.88 1.03
C GLU A 57 -11.41 -8.83 1.49
N THR A 58 -11.76 -10.10 1.71
CA THR A 58 -10.80 -11.17 1.95
C THR A 58 -10.30 -11.76 0.63
N PHE A 59 -9.02 -12.10 0.57
CA PHE A 59 -8.44 -12.84 -0.54
C PHE A 59 -7.68 -14.07 -0.01
N PRO A 60 -7.92 -15.26 -0.56
CA PRO A 60 -7.27 -16.48 -0.11
C PRO A 60 -5.74 -16.45 -0.24
N ASN A 61 -5.20 -15.72 -1.21
CA ASN A 61 -3.75 -15.59 -1.41
C ASN A 61 -3.39 -14.35 -2.25
N TYR A 62 -2.11 -14.08 -2.43
CA TYR A 62 -1.56 -13.03 -3.29
C TYR A 62 -0.32 -13.50 -4.05
N ASP A 63 -0.06 -12.90 -5.20
CA ASP A 63 1.18 -13.09 -5.97
C ASP A 63 2.30 -12.19 -5.44
N CYS A 64 1.98 -10.91 -5.23
CA CYS A 64 2.92 -9.93 -4.69
C CYS A 64 2.21 -8.74 -4.05
N VAL A 65 2.94 -8.08 -3.16
CA VAL A 65 2.62 -6.73 -2.68
C VAL A 65 3.83 -5.85 -2.95
N LEU A 66 3.60 -4.74 -3.62
CA LEU A 66 4.61 -3.74 -3.95
C LEU A 66 4.33 -2.48 -3.17
N VAL A 67 5.37 -1.88 -2.60
CA VAL A 67 5.29 -0.59 -1.91
C VAL A 67 6.40 0.31 -2.43
N THR A 68 6.08 1.58 -2.66
CA THR A 68 7.06 2.58 -3.09
C THR A 68 6.82 3.90 -2.40
N LEU A 69 7.89 4.67 -2.22
CA LEU A 69 7.87 6.00 -1.65
C LEU A 69 8.19 7.02 -2.74
N GLN A 70 7.29 7.98 -2.93
CA GLN A 70 7.59 9.25 -3.57
C GLN A 70 7.92 10.24 -2.45
N GLU A 71 9.17 10.67 -2.39
CA GLU A 71 9.66 11.60 -1.38
C GLU A 71 10.03 12.93 -2.04
N ASN A 72 9.53 14.02 -1.46
CA ASN A 72 9.92 15.39 -1.79
C ASN A 72 10.97 15.88 -0.78
N SER A 73 12.14 15.25 -0.81
CA SER A 73 13.30 15.60 0.01
C SER A 73 14.56 15.48 -0.85
N ALA A 74 15.52 16.41 -0.65
CA ALA A 74 16.83 16.34 -1.30
C ALA A 74 17.73 15.25 -0.70
N ALA A 75 17.46 14.82 0.54
CA ALA A 75 18.17 13.73 1.20
C ALA A 75 17.27 12.50 1.24
N THR A 76 17.57 11.49 0.41
CA THR A 76 16.88 10.20 0.38
C THR A 76 17.31 9.34 1.55
N THR A 77 16.78 9.64 2.73
CA THR A 77 16.99 8.82 3.93
C THR A 77 15.86 7.83 4.11
N ASN A 78 14.64 8.16 3.69
CA ASN A 78 13.47 7.33 3.89
C ASN A 78 13.38 6.23 2.83
N PHE A 79 12.93 5.06 3.26
CA PHE A 79 12.52 3.99 2.37
C PHE A 79 11.40 3.19 3.02
N VAL A 80 10.40 2.86 2.21
CA VAL A 80 9.28 2.04 2.66
C VAL A 80 9.50 0.57 2.31
N LYS A 81 9.08 -0.30 3.22
CA LYS A 81 9.09 -1.75 3.04
C LYS A 81 7.83 -2.36 3.62
N LEU A 82 7.51 -3.59 3.23
CA LEU A 82 6.54 -4.39 3.96
C LEU A 82 7.14 -4.81 5.30
N GLN A 83 6.31 -4.80 6.34
CA GLN A 83 6.70 -5.20 7.69
C GLN A 83 5.83 -6.37 8.15
N GLY A 84 6.46 -7.43 8.61
CA GLY A 84 5.77 -8.64 9.06
C GLY A 84 5.09 -9.41 7.93
N ALA A 85 4.14 -10.27 8.31
CA ALA A 85 3.36 -11.07 7.37
C ALA A 85 2.23 -10.26 6.74
N VAL A 86 1.98 -10.52 5.46
CA VAL A 86 0.78 -10.05 4.74
C VAL A 86 -0.31 -11.09 4.96
N ASP A 87 -1.44 -10.68 5.54
CA ASP A 87 -2.61 -11.55 5.76
C ASP A 87 -3.83 -10.96 5.06
N LEU A 88 -4.09 -11.43 3.84
CA LEU A 88 -5.27 -11.00 3.09
C LEU A 88 -6.51 -11.87 3.35
N SER A 89 -6.37 -13.01 4.02
CA SER A 89 -7.43 -14.02 4.12
C SER A 89 -8.26 -13.88 5.39
N THR A 90 -7.63 -13.53 6.51
CA THR A 90 -8.29 -13.45 7.82
C THR A 90 -8.41 -12.00 8.27
N ASN A 91 -7.27 -11.33 8.48
CA ASN A 91 -7.26 -9.97 8.98
C ASN A 91 -7.41 -8.91 7.89
N LYS A 92 -7.25 -9.28 6.61
CA LYS A 92 -7.31 -8.39 5.45
C LYS A 92 -6.24 -7.30 5.48
N THR A 93 -5.11 -7.53 6.15
CA THR A 93 -4.14 -6.50 6.48
C THR A 93 -2.73 -6.78 6.02
N PHE A 94 -2.00 -5.71 5.78
CA PHE A 94 -0.56 -5.69 5.71
C PHE A 94 -0.02 -4.37 6.26
N TYR A 95 1.26 -4.37 6.64
CA TYR A 95 1.91 -3.21 7.23
C TYR A 95 3.01 -2.68 6.32
N ILE A 96 3.05 -1.36 6.18
CA ILE A 96 4.09 -0.62 5.48
C ILE A 96 4.90 0.13 6.51
N ALA A 97 6.20 -0.10 6.54
CA ALA A 97 7.13 0.53 7.47
C ALA A 97 8.09 1.47 6.74
N ASN A 98 8.34 2.63 7.31
CA ASN A 98 9.52 3.45 7.03
C ASN A 98 10.56 3.19 8.12
N ALA A 99 11.72 2.63 7.75
CA ALA A 99 12.72 2.18 8.72
C ALA A 99 14.16 2.57 8.33
N PRO A 100 14.44 3.88 8.12
CA PRO A 100 15.77 4.34 7.76
C PRO A 100 16.77 3.96 8.86
N GLY A 101 17.76 3.12 8.54
CA GLY A 101 18.73 2.64 9.53
C GLY A 101 18.17 1.61 10.54
N GLY A 102 17.03 0.98 10.25
CA GLY A 102 16.50 -0.15 11.03
C GLY A 102 15.54 0.23 12.16
N THR A 103 15.40 1.52 12.48
CA THR A 103 14.40 2.02 13.44
C THR A 103 13.22 2.62 12.69
N LEU A 104 12.00 2.33 13.14
CA LEU A 104 10.79 2.90 12.54
C LEU A 104 10.71 4.41 12.83
N THR A 105 10.52 5.21 11.80
CA THR A 105 10.43 6.67 11.91
C THR A 105 9.34 7.24 11.01
N ASP A 106 8.65 8.28 11.50
CA ASP A 106 7.61 8.93 10.72
C ASP A 106 8.20 9.69 9.54
N ILE A 107 7.51 9.61 8.40
CA ILE A 107 7.79 10.46 7.24
C ILE A 107 7.07 11.79 7.47
N ALA A 108 7.82 12.89 7.41
CA ALA A 108 7.28 14.23 7.61
C ALA A 108 6.12 14.56 6.65
N ALA A 109 5.17 15.34 7.17
CA ALA A 109 4.05 15.83 6.38
C ALA A 109 4.57 16.77 5.27
N ASN A 110 4.33 16.40 4.02
CA ASN A 110 4.60 17.24 2.86
C ASN A 110 3.54 16.95 1.79
N ALA A 111 3.04 18.00 1.13
CA ALA A 111 2.00 17.88 0.12
C ALA A 111 2.38 16.94 -1.05
N ASN A 112 3.68 16.79 -1.31
CA ASN A 112 4.22 15.98 -2.41
C ASN A 112 4.75 14.61 -1.96
N ASN A 113 4.76 14.29 -0.66
CA ASN A 113 5.12 12.96 -0.18
C ASN A 113 3.95 12.00 -0.40
N ARG A 114 4.23 10.83 -0.98
CA ARG A 114 3.23 9.79 -1.21
C ARG A 114 3.83 8.41 -0.96
N ILE A 115 3.09 7.59 -0.22
CA ILE A 115 3.33 6.15 -0.18
C ILE A 115 2.35 5.52 -1.15
N HIS A 116 2.86 4.68 -2.05
CA HIS A 116 2.07 3.91 -3.00
C HIS A 116 2.16 2.44 -2.65
N PHE A 117 1.07 1.72 -2.92
CA PHE A 117 1.09 0.27 -2.87
C PHE A 117 0.28 -0.34 -4.01
N ARG A 118 0.64 -1.58 -4.36
CA ARG A 118 -0.15 -2.47 -5.22
C ARG A 118 -0.16 -3.85 -4.60
N VAL A 119 -1.35 -4.39 -4.38
CA VAL A 119 -1.58 -5.78 -4.00
C VAL A 119 -2.09 -6.51 -5.23
N CYS A 120 -1.45 -7.62 -5.56
CA CYS A 120 -1.86 -8.51 -6.62
C CYS A 120 -2.48 -9.76 -5.98
N ALA A 121 -3.77 -9.69 -5.64
CA ALA A 121 -4.48 -10.73 -4.92
C ALA A 121 -5.06 -11.80 -5.86
N LYS A 122 -5.28 -13.01 -5.33
CA LYS A 122 -6.01 -14.09 -6.01
C LYS A 122 -7.42 -14.14 -5.45
N ASN A 123 -8.44 -14.05 -6.30
CA ASN A 123 -9.84 -14.13 -5.88
C ASN A 123 -10.26 -15.56 -5.51
N THR A 124 -9.51 -16.58 -5.94
CA THR A 124 -9.78 -17.98 -5.63
C THR A 124 -8.50 -18.71 -5.22
N SER A 125 -8.68 -19.80 -4.48
CA SER A 125 -7.60 -20.64 -3.95
C SER A 125 -7.13 -21.71 -4.92
N VAL A 126 -7.61 -21.74 -6.17
CA VAL A 126 -7.35 -22.86 -7.08
C VAL A 126 -5.85 -22.96 -7.34
N GLY A 127 -5.30 -24.10 -6.94
CA GLY A 127 -3.90 -24.31 -6.64
C GLY A 127 -2.96 -24.20 -7.82
N SER A 128 -1.70 -23.91 -7.51
CA SER A 128 -0.54 -24.34 -8.30
C SER A 128 -0.48 -25.86 -8.33
#